data_AF-A0A413L4T0-F1
#
_entry.id   AF-A0A413L4T0-F1
#
_cell.length_a   1.000
_cell.length_b   1.000
_cell.length_c   1.000
_cell.angle_alpha   90.00
_cell.angle_beta   90.00
_cell.angle_gamma   90.00
#
_symmetry.space_group_name_H-M   'P 1'
#
loop_
_entity.id
_entity.type
_entity.pdbx_description
1 polymer ?
#
loop_
_entity_poly.entity_id
_entity_poly.type
_entity_poly.pdbx_seq_one_letter_code
_entity_poly.pdbx_strand_id
1 'polypeptide(L)' 'METILLSTADNNVQASLLQSALRNEGIESFLRNEHLSTVFGNIPGFQIEIYVFESDYEKAKEVLKNGFPELVGDE' A
#
# COMPACT_ATOMS: atom_id res chain seq x y z
N MET A 1 12.39 9.92 10.55
CA MET A 1 12.27 8.80 9.60
C MET A 1 11.13 9.15 8.67
N GLU A 2 11.42 9.25 7.38
CA GLU A 2 10.44 9.64 6.35
C GLU A 2 9.71 8.41 5.83
N THR A 3 8.40 8.55 5.59
CA THR A 3 7.57 7.52 4.97
C THR A 3 7.25 7.92 3.55
N ILE A 4 7.44 7.00 2.60
CA ILE A 4 7.17 7.19 1.17
C ILE A 4 6.01 6.31 0.71
N LEU A 5 5.25 6.79 -0.28
CA LEU A 5 4.15 6.05 -0.88
C LEU A 5 4.69 4.82 -1.61
N LEU A 6 4.22 3.64 -1.22
CA LEU A 6 4.53 2.38 -1.90
C LEU A 6 3.55 2.11 -3.04
N SER A 7 2.26 2.23 -2.75
CA SER A 7 1.17 1.82 -3.65
C SER A 7 -0.17 2.36 -3.14
N THR A 8 -1.21 2.27 -3.97
CA THR A 8 -2.60 2.53 -3.60
C THR A 8 -3.45 1.27 -3.73
N ALA A 9 -4.51 1.17 -2.93
CA ALA A 9 -5.47 0.07 -2.96
C ALA A 9 -6.91 0.62 -2.99
N ASP A 10 -7.79 -0.05 -3.72
CA ASP A 10 -9.20 0.39 -3.87
C ASP A 10 -10.06 0.03 -2.66
N ASN A 11 -9.62 -0.92 -1.85
CA ASN A 11 -10.37 -1.39 -0.69
C ASN A 11 -9.46 -1.90 0.44
N ASN A 12 -10.04 -2.01 1.64
CA ASN A 12 -9.35 -2.46 2.84
C ASN A 12 -8.80 -3.90 2.74
N VAL A 13 -9.40 -4.76 1.92
CA VAL A 13 -8.94 -6.16 1.77
C VAL A 13 -7.58 -6.18 1.06
N GLN A 14 -7.47 -5.49 -0.07
CA GLN A 14 -6.20 -5.34 -0.81
C GLN A 14 -5.11 -4.73 0.09
N ALA A 15 -5.43 -3.62 0.77
CA ALA A 15 -4.49 -2.96 1.67
C ALA A 15 -4.02 -3.89 2.81
N SER A 16 -4.95 -4.60 3.45
CA SER A 16 -4.64 -5.51 4.57
C SER A 16 -3.79 -6.71 4.13
N LEU A 17 -4.00 -7.23 2.93
CA LEU A 17 -3.19 -8.32 2.38
C LEU A 17 -1.76 -7.85 2.14
N LEU A 18 -1.56 -6.69 1.50
CA LEU A 18 -0.22 -6.13 1.28
C LEU A 18 0.49 -5.82 2.60
N GLN A 19 -0.20 -5.18 3.56
CA GLN A 19 0.38 -4.93 4.89
C GLN A 19 0.81 -6.21 5.60
N SER A 20 0.04 -7.29 5.45
CA SER A 20 0.38 -8.58 6.06
C SER A 20 1.61 -9.21 5.40
N ALA A 21 1.74 -9.11 4.08
CA ALA A 21 2.93 -9.56 3.37
C ALA A 21 4.18 -8.75 3.75
N LEU A 22 4.07 -7.42 3.80
CA LEU A 22 5.14 -6.53 4.24
C LEU A 22 5.58 -6.86 5.67
N ARG A 23 4.62 -7.06 6.58
CA ARG A 23 4.90 -7.44 7.97
C ARG A 23 5.63 -8.78 8.08
N ASN A 24 5.30 -9.77 7.25
CA ASN A 24 6.01 -11.05 7.22
C ASN A 24 7.47 -10.90 6.81
N GLU A 25 7.78 -9.88 6.00
CA GLU A 25 9.13 -9.49 5.61
C GLU A 25 9.82 -8.54 6.60
N GLY A 26 9.18 -8.25 7.74
CA GLY A 26 9.70 -7.32 8.75
C GLY A 26 9.61 -5.85 8.36
N ILE A 27 8.78 -5.51 7.37
CA ILE A 27 8.59 -4.14 6.87
C ILE A 27 7.36 -3.53 7.55
N GLU A 28 7.56 -2.39 8.21
CA GLU A 28 6.47 -1.62 8.79
C GLU A 28 5.74 -0.81 7.69
N SER A 29 4.42 -0.77 7.76
CA SER A 29 3.59 -0.07 6.77
C SER A 29 2.45 0.70 7.42
N PHE A 30 2.06 1.80 6.79
CA PHE A 30 1.08 2.76 7.29
C PHE A 30 0.00 3.00 6.25
N LEU A 31 -1.26 2.99 6.66
CA LEU A 31 -2.37 3.35 5.78
C LEU A 31 -2.71 4.83 5.93
N ARG A 32 -3.05 5.47 4.81
CA ARG A 32 -3.73 6.78 4.78
C ARG A 32 -4.99 6.69 3.93
N ASN A 33 -5.94 7.59 4.19
CA ASN A 33 -7.23 7.67 3.48
C ASN A 33 -8.13 6.41 3.61
N GLU A 34 -7.87 5.52 4.58
CA GLU A 34 -8.64 4.29 4.82
C GLU A 34 -10.13 4.53 5.14
N HIS A 35 -10.45 5.66 5.77
CA HIS A 35 -11.84 6.01 6.10
C HIS A 35 -12.58 6.72 4.95
N LEU A 36 -11.86 7.42 4.08
CA LEU A 36 -12.45 8.14 2.94
C LEU A 36 -12.88 7.18 1.83
N SER A 37 -12.07 6.15 1.56
CA SER A 37 -12.38 5.08 0.59
C SER A 37 -13.64 4.28 0.93
N THR A 38 -13.99 4.17 2.22
CA THR A 38 -15.20 3.45 2.65
C THR A 38 -16.49 4.17 2.26
N VAL A 39 -16.46 5.51 2.11
CA VAL A 39 -17.62 6.33 1.75
C VAL A 39 -17.61 6.71 0.26
N PHE A 40 -16.43 6.90 -0.33
CA PHE A 40 -16.23 7.37 -1.71
C PHE A 40 -15.55 6.33 -2.61
N GLY A 41 -15.70 5.03 -2.29
CA GLY A 41 -15.08 3.94 -3.03
C GLY A 41 -15.30 4.05 -4.55
N ASN A 42 -14.25 3.81 -5.33
CA ASN A 42 -14.17 3.94 -6.79
C ASN A 42 -14.10 5.37 -7.37
N ILE A 43 -13.88 6.41 -6.55
CA ILE A 43 -13.52 7.74 -7.07
C ILE A 43 -12.00 7.84 -7.18
N PRO A 44 -11.44 8.12 -8.38
CA PRO A 44 -10.01 8.37 -8.55
C PRO A 44 -9.52 9.45 -7.57
N GLY A 45 -8.44 9.17 -6.85
CA GLY A 45 -7.88 10.06 -5.81
C GLY A 45 -8.40 9.83 -4.39
N PHE A 46 -9.31 8.88 -4.16
CA PHE A 46 -9.78 8.48 -2.82
C PHE A 46 -9.37 7.05 -2.43
N GLN A 47 -8.33 6.52 -3.09
CA GLN A 47 -7.79 5.20 -2.79
C GLN A 47 -7.09 5.19 -1.43
N ILE A 48 -6.98 4.00 -0.84
CA ILE A 48 -6.18 3.78 0.36
C ILE A 48 -4.72 3.87 -0.06
N GLU A 49 -3.97 4.76 0.56
CA GLU A 49 -2.54 4.89 0.30
C GLU A 49 -1.77 4.04 1.30
N ILE A 50 -0.78 3.30 0.80
CA ILE A 50 0.03 2.39 1.60
C ILE A 50 1.45 2.94 1.58
N TYR A 51 1.94 3.33 2.76
CA TYR A 51 3.25 3.92 2.96
C TYR A 51 4.18 2.95 3.68
N VAL A 52 5.47 3.07 3.41
CA VAL A 52 6.56 2.39 4.12
C VAL A 52 7.66 3.39 4.47
N PHE A 53 8.59 3.02 5.36
CA PHE A 53 9.78 3.84 5.54
C PHE A 53 10.63 3.86 4.27
N GLU A 54 11.23 5.01 3.97
CA GLU A 54 12.13 5.17 2.81
C GLU A 54 13.25 4.11 2.81
N SER A 55 13.77 3.74 3.99
CA SER A 55 14.81 2.72 4.15
C SER A 55 14.39 1.32 3.69
N ASP A 56 13.09 1.00 3.73
CA ASP A 56 12.55 -0.31 3.35
C ASP A 56 11.90 -0.30 1.97
N TYR A 57 11.88 0.83 1.29
CA TYR A 57 11.11 1.04 0.06
C TYR A 57 11.46 0.06 -1.06
N GLU A 58 12.76 -0.18 -1.31
CA GLU A 58 13.18 -1.11 -2.37
C GLU A 58 12.81 -2.56 -2.03
N LYS A 59 12.94 -2.97 -0.76
CA LYS A 59 12.48 -4.30 -0.31
C LYS A 59 10.96 -4.42 -0.42
N ALA A 60 10.22 -3.38 -0.05
CA ALA A 60 8.77 -3.35 -0.14
C ALA A 60 8.28 -3.42 -1.59
N LYS A 61 8.98 -2.78 -2.54
CA LYS A 61 8.71 -2.90 -3.98
C LYS A 61 8.84 -4.32 -4.49
N GLU A 62 9.81 -5.09 -4.02
CA GLU A 62 9.97 -6.49 -4.42
C GLU A 62 8.78 -7.33 -3.94
N VAL A 63 8.33 -7.11 -2.70
CA VAL A 63 7.12 -7.76 -2.16
C VAL A 63 5.88 -7.40 -2.98
N LEU A 64 5.72 -6.10 -3.29
CA LEU A 64 4.62 -5.59 -4.11
C LEU A 64 4.60 -6.25 -5.49
N LYS A 65 5.72 -6.21 -6.23
CA LYS A 65 5.81 -6.74 -7.60
C LYS A 65 5.58 -8.24 -7.69
N ASN A 66 6.04 -9.00 -6.69
CA ASN A 66 5.93 -10.46 -6.70
C ASN A 66 4.57 -10.97 -6.19
N GLY A 67 3.95 -10.26 -5.24
CA GLY A 67 2.74 -10.72 -4.56
C GLY A 67 1.45 -10.03 -5.00
N PHE A 68 1.54 -8.81 -5.51
CA PHE A 68 0.40 -7.92 -5.74
C PHE A 68 0.57 -7.09 -7.03
N PRO A 69 0.72 -7.74 -8.20
CA PRO A 69 0.92 -7.04 -9.46
C PRO A 69 -0.22 -6.07 -9.79
N GLU A 70 -1.43 -6.31 -9.30
CA GLU A 70 -2.60 -5.45 -9.45
C GLU A 70 -2.52 -4.13 -8.66
N LEU A 71 -1.61 -4.03 -7.69
CA LEU A 71 -1.36 -2.84 -6.89
C LEU A 71 -0.12 -2.06 -7.35
N VAL A 72 0.55 -2.52 -8.42
CA VAL A 72 1.61 -1.75 -9.07
C VAL A 72 0.90 -0.65 -9.88
N GLY A 73 1.08 0.61 -9.48
CA GLY A 73 0.51 1.74 -10.24
C GLY A 73 1.01 1.73 -11.69
N ASP A 74 0.15 2.18 -12.62
CA ASP A 74 0.57 2.45 -13.99
C ASP A 74 1.69 3.52 -13.97
N GLU A 75 2.88 3.17 -14.44
CA GLU A 75 4.07 4.04 -14.47
C GLU A 75 3.89 5.34 -15.29
#